data_AF-A0A368H0F7-F1
#
_entry.id   AF-A0A368H0F7-F1
#
_cell.length_a   1.000
_cell.length_b   1.000
_cell.length_c   1.000
_cell.angle_alpha   90.00
_cell.angle_beta   90.00
_cell.angle_gamma   90.00
#
_symmetry.space_group_name_H-M   'P 1'
#
loop_
_entity.id
_entity.type
_entity.pdbx_description
1 polymer ?
#
loop_
_entity_poly.entity_id
_entity_poly.type
_entity_poly.pdbx_seq_one_letter_code
_entity_poly.pdbx_strand_id
1 'polypeptide(L)'
;MCWNEEDSWRTCGCIIGLWIEPLICLIGIILNACCLLVFTSHRSHPLVPALIVLSTCDLLQLALSLFVLGIPTLHDFAKSEQFSVLAQIAYLSTGLLSPILLAVNCASIWTICYISVQRHRVGFCYELKKSAILRPLSSMYAPSRPFYPLAGIAVAALLFNGSKWAEYSWRWIRVNNNTRIFLLHEPSQLTNNETYARVVSC
;
A
#
# COMPACT_ATOMS: atom_id res chain seq x y z
N MET A 1 8.98 -25.54 -10.00
CA MET A 1 7.62 -25.35 -9.43
C MET A 1 6.60 -25.04 -10.52
N CYS A 2 6.71 -23.95 -11.27
CA CYS A 2 5.68 -23.58 -12.26
C CYS A 2 5.59 -24.44 -13.54
N TRP A 3 6.59 -25.27 -13.84
CA TRP A 3 6.63 -26.09 -15.07
C TRP A 3 5.87 -27.42 -15.00
N ASN A 4 5.35 -27.78 -13.82
CA ASN A 4 4.58 -29.03 -13.62
C ASN A 4 3.06 -28.83 -13.75
N GLU A 5 2.60 -27.63 -14.12
CA GLU A 5 1.19 -27.32 -14.23
C GLU A 5 0.70 -27.51 -15.67
N GLU A 6 -0.29 -28.38 -15.87
CA GLU A 6 -0.86 -28.70 -17.19
C GLU A 6 -1.77 -27.56 -17.71
N ASP A 7 -2.30 -26.74 -16.81
CA ASP A 7 -3.13 -25.58 -17.15
C ASP A 7 -2.28 -24.34 -17.43
N SER A 8 -2.26 -23.90 -18.69
CA SER A 8 -1.55 -22.70 -19.15
C SER A 8 -1.84 -21.44 -18.29
N TRP A 9 -3.09 -21.29 -17.82
CA TRP A 9 -3.49 -20.18 -16.94
C TRP A 9 -2.87 -20.25 -15.54
N ARG A 10 -2.78 -21.44 -14.94
CA ARG A 10 -2.11 -21.61 -13.63
C ARG A 10 -0.61 -21.43 -13.77
N THR A 11 -0.01 -21.89 -14.86
CA THR A 11 1.42 -21.65 -15.16
C THR A 11 1.73 -20.16 -15.27
N CYS A 12 0.88 -19.40 -15.97
CA CYS A 12 1.01 -17.94 -16.07
C CYS A 12 0.89 -17.27 -14.69
N GLY A 13 -0.13 -17.61 -13.90
CA GLY A 13 -0.30 -17.10 -12.53
C GLY A 13 0.90 -17.41 -11.64
N CYS A 14 1.45 -18.62 -11.75
CA CYS A 14 2.66 -19.04 -11.02
C CYS A 14 3.87 -18.18 -11.39
N ILE A 15 4.11 -17.96 -12.70
CA ILE A 15 5.23 -17.13 -13.16
C ILE A 15 5.06 -15.68 -12.68
N ILE A 16 3.85 -15.13 -12.80
CA ILE A 16 3.58 -13.76 -12.39
C ILE A 16 3.84 -13.59 -10.90
N GLY A 17 3.18 -14.39 -10.05
CA GLY A 17 3.23 -14.18 -8.60
C GLY A 17 4.54 -14.64 -7.93
N LEU A 18 5.24 -15.65 -8.46
CA LEU A 18 6.52 -16.11 -7.86
C LEU A 18 7.76 -15.44 -8.42
N TRP A 19 7.71 -14.90 -9.64
CA TRP A 19 8.90 -14.36 -10.31
C TRP A 19 8.75 -12.90 -10.68
N ILE A 20 7.71 -12.54 -11.43
CA ILE A 20 7.58 -11.18 -11.96
C ILE A 20 7.25 -10.19 -10.84
N GLU A 21 6.25 -10.50 -10.01
CA GLU A 21 5.82 -9.66 -8.91
C GLU A 21 6.95 -9.35 -7.91
N PRO A 22 7.68 -10.35 -7.36
CA PRO A 22 8.76 -10.04 -6.43
C PRO A 22 9.91 -9.29 -7.09
N LEU A 23 10.20 -9.56 -8.36
CA LEU A 23 11.22 -8.81 -9.10
C LEU A 23 10.86 -7.32 -9.23
N ILE A 24 9.62 -7.02 -9.64
CA ILE A 24 9.13 -5.65 -9.76
C ILE A 24 9.14 -4.96 -8.39
N CYS A 25 8.70 -5.66 -7.33
CA CYS A 25 8.71 -5.11 -5.99
C CYS A 25 10.14 -4.79 -5.51
N LEU A 26 11.10 -5.67 -5.72
CA LEU A 26 12.51 -5.44 -5.35
C LEU A 26 13.11 -4.25 -6.10
N ILE A 27 12.90 -4.16 -7.42
CA ILE A 27 13.36 -3.02 -8.22
C ILE A 27 12.73 -1.72 -7.71
N GLY A 28 11.41 -1.71 -7.48
CA GLY A 28 10.70 -0.55 -6.97
C GLY A 28 11.16 -0.13 -5.57
N ILE A 29 11.50 -1.09 -4.69
CA ILE A 29 12.04 -0.82 -3.35
C ILE A 29 13.40 -0.13 -3.47
N ILE A 30 14.29 -0.65 -4.31
CA ILE A 30 15.62 -0.06 -4.52
C ILE A 30 15.49 1.37 -5.05
N LEU A 31 14.66 1.58 -6.07
CA LEU A 31 14.45 2.90 -6.66
C LEU A 31 13.87 3.91 -5.65
N ASN A 32 12.83 3.53 -4.91
CA ASN A 32 12.23 4.41 -3.91
C ASN A 32 13.16 4.69 -2.71
N ALA A 33 13.98 3.71 -2.30
CA ALA A 33 14.99 3.91 -1.27
C ALA A 33 16.05 4.92 -1.73
N CYS A 34 16.53 4.81 -2.98
CA CYS A 34 17.43 5.80 -3.58
C CYS A 34 16.80 7.19 -3.63
N CYS A 35 15.53 7.30 -4.03
CA CYS A 35 14.80 8.58 -4.00
C CYS A 35 14.72 9.17 -2.60
N LEU A 36 14.42 8.35 -1.58
CA LEU A 36 14.36 8.77 -0.19
C LEU A 36 15.71 9.32 0.30
N LEU A 37 16.83 8.67 -0.06
CA LEU A 37 18.19 9.13 0.27
C LEU A 37 18.49 10.51 -0.35
N VAL A 38 18.11 10.73 -1.61
CA VAL A 38 18.28 12.02 -2.29
C VAL A 38 17.41 13.10 -1.66
N PHE A 39 16.13 12.81 -1.40
CA PHE A 39 15.19 13.77 -0.81
C PHE A 39 15.54 14.14 0.63
N THR A 40 16.04 13.19 1.42
CA THR A 40 16.50 13.46 2.78
C THR A 40 17.76 14.31 2.80
N SER A 41 18.61 14.20 1.78
CA SER A 41 19.83 15.00 1.61
C SER A 41 19.56 16.43 1.12
N HIS A 42 18.53 16.63 0.28
CA HIS A 42 18.17 17.95 -0.26
C HIS A 42 16.82 18.47 0.29
N ARG A 43 16.80 18.91 1.56
CA ARG A 43 15.57 19.38 2.26
C ARG A 43 15.09 20.80 1.95
N SER A 44 15.76 21.51 1.05
CA SER A 44 15.56 22.95 0.84
C SER A 44 14.27 23.31 0.08
N HIS A 45 13.63 22.35 -0.62
CA HIS A 45 12.47 22.64 -1.45
C HIS A 45 11.13 22.27 -0.76
N PRO A 46 10.09 23.11 -0.83
CA PRO A 46 8.82 22.90 -0.11
C PRO A 46 8.01 21.67 -0.57
N LEU A 47 8.35 21.06 -1.72
CA LEU A 47 7.77 19.77 -2.16
C LEU A 47 8.44 18.54 -1.55
N VAL A 48 9.66 18.67 -1.01
CA VAL A 48 10.46 17.54 -0.55
C VAL A 48 9.76 16.71 0.53
N PRO A 49 9.09 17.31 1.54
CA PRO A 49 8.36 16.53 2.54
C PRO A 49 7.23 15.67 1.95
N ALA A 50 6.53 16.17 0.92
CA ALA A 50 5.47 15.41 0.26
C ALA A 50 6.05 14.26 -0.59
N LEU A 51 7.20 14.47 -1.24
CA LEU A 51 7.92 13.42 -1.97
C LEU A 51 8.49 12.34 -1.04
N ILE A 52 8.97 12.72 0.15
CA ILE A 52 9.42 11.76 1.17
C ILE A 52 8.26 10.87 1.61
N VAL A 53 7.09 11.47 1.90
CA VAL A 53 5.89 10.71 2.28
C VAL A 53 5.47 9.78 1.14
N LEU A 54 5.44 10.28 -0.10
CA LEU A 54 5.10 9.48 -1.27
C LEU A 54 6.04 8.27 -1.44
N SER A 55 7.35 8.48 -1.44
CA SER A 55 8.32 7.38 -1.54
C SER A 55 8.26 6.43 -0.35
N THR A 56 7.87 6.90 0.84
CA THR A 56 7.65 6.03 2.01
C THR A 56 6.40 5.17 1.83
N CYS A 57 5.31 5.74 1.32
CA CYS A 57 4.09 5.00 0.98
C CYS A 57 4.38 3.95 -0.10
N ASP A 58 5.13 4.30 -1.13
CA ASP A 58 5.47 3.37 -2.22
C ASP A 58 6.38 2.23 -1.72
N LEU A 59 7.37 2.52 -0.86
CA LEU A 59 8.18 1.50 -0.18
C LEU A 59 7.31 0.54 0.64
N LEU A 60 6.42 1.09 1.45
CA LEU A 60 5.55 0.31 2.31
C LEU A 60 4.55 -0.51 1.47
N GLN A 61 4.02 0.04 0.38
CA GLN A 61 3.14 -0.66 -0.54
C GLN A 61 3.86 -1.85 -1.19
N LEU A 62 5.05 -1.66 -1.75
CA LEU A 62 5.81 -2.73 -2.39
C LEU A 62 6.25 -3.80 -1.38
N ALA A 63 6.66 -3.40 -0.18
CA ALA A 63 6.99 -4.34 0.88
C ALA A 63 5.76 -5.15 1.30
N LEU A 64 4.62 -4.50 1.54
CA LEU A 64 3.37 -5.17 1.92
C LEU A 64 2.86 -6.07 0.79
N SER A 65 3.02 -5.71 -0.48
CA SER A 65 2.66 -6.58 -1.62
C SER A 65 3.42 -7.91 -1.58
N LEU A 66 4.72 -7.90 -1.28
CA LEU A 66 5.51 -9.15 -1.13
C LEU A 66 4.94 -10.06 -0.05
N PHE A 67 4.47 -9.48 1.06
CA PHE A 67 3.86 -10.24 2.14
C PHE A 67 2.44 -10.70 1.79
N VAL A 68 1.60 -9.83 1.25
CA VAL A 68 0.15 -10.06 1.07
C VAL A 68 -0.14 -10.92 -0.15
N LEU A 69 0.63 -10.79 -1.22
CA LEU A 69 0.42 -11.49 -2.48
C LEU A 69 1.49 -12.57 -2.69
N GLY A 70 2.75 -12.25 -2.42
CA GLY A 70 3.87 -13.20 -2.59
C GLY A 70 3.81 -14.42 -1.67
N ILE A 71 3.57 -14.24 -0.37
CA ILE A 71 3.55 -15.38 0.58
C ILE A 71 2.39 -16.35 0.33
N PRO A 72 1.13 -15.92 0.15
CA PRO A 72 0.05 -16.84 -0.20
C PRO A 72 0.30 -17.57 -1.51
N THR A 73 0.81 -16.86 -2.53
CA THR A 73 1.16 -17.48 -3.80
C THR A 73 2.25 -18.55 -3.62
N LEU A 74 3.27 -18.27 -2.80
CA LEU A 74 4.30 -19.25 -2.46
C LEU A 74 3.71 -20.46 -1.73
N HIS A 75 2.80 -20.24 -0.76
CA HIS A 75 2.11 -21.31 -0.06
C HIS A 75 1.34 -22.22 -1.01
N ASP A 76 0.57 -21.63 -1.92
CA ASP A 76 -0.31 -22.36 -2.85
C ASP A 76 0.49 -23.21 -3.84
N PHE A 77 1.57 -22.66 -4.42
CA PHE A 77 2.41 -23.39 -5.37
C PHE A 77 3.47 -24.30 -4.72
N ALA A 78 3.80 -24.08 -3.44
CA ALA A 78 4.65 -24.99 -2.68
C ALA A 78 3.95 -26.28 -2.25
N LYS A 79 2.63 -26.40 -2.45
CA LYS A 79 1.81 -27.53 -1.97
C LYS A 79 2.08 -27.80 -0.47
N SER A 80 2.30 -26.74 0.30
CA SER A 80 2.59 -26.85 1.72
C SER A 80 1.36 -27.36 2.47
N GLU A 81 1.57 -28.01 3.62
CA GLU A 81 0.47 -28.44 4.47
C GLU A 81 -0.38 -27.26 4.92
N GLN A 82 -1.70 -27.42 4.92
CA GLN A 82 -2.69 -26.41 5.27
C GLN A 82 -2.51 -25.83 6.69
N PHE A 83 -1.89 -26.57 7.60
CA PHE A 83 -1.60 -26.16 8.98
C PHE A 83 -0.09 -25.98 9.25
N SER A 84 0.66 -25.59 8.22
CA SER A 84 2.07 -25.25 8.33
C SER A 84 2.29 -23.84 8.91
N VAL A 85 3.53 -23.56 9.34
CA VAL A 85 3.94 -22.21 9.73
C VAL A 85 3.79 -21.23 8.56
N LEU A 86 4.07 -21.68 7.33
CA LEU A 86 3.92 -20.88 6.13
C LEU A 86 2.45 -20.50 5.90
N ALA A 87 1.52 -21.45 6.10
CA ALA A 87 0.09 -21.17 6.05
C ALA A 87 -0.30 -20.11 7.10
N GLN A 88 0.15 -20.27 8.35
CA GLN A 88 -0.15 -19.30 9.42
C GLN A 88 0.32 -17.88 9.08
N ILE A 89 1.50 -17.74 8.48
CA ILE A 89 2.04 -16.46 8.01
C ILE A 89 1.21 -15.92 6.84
N ALA A 90 0.83 -16.76 5.88
CA ALA A 90 -0.02 -16.37 4.75
C ALA A 90 -1.41 -15.86 5.20
N TYR A 91 -2.05 -16.56 6.14
CA TYR A 91 -3.33 -16.14 6.71
C TYR A 91 -3.20 -14.84 7.51
N LEU A 92 -2.17 -14.69 8.35
CA LEU A 92 -1.96 -13.44 9.07
C LEU A 92 -1.66 -12.27 8.13
N SER A 93 -0.84 -12.52 7.11
CA SER A 93 -0.49 -11.52 6.11
C SER A 93 -1.73 -11.03 5.35
N THR A 94 -2.55 -11.95 4.85
CA THR A 94 -3.77 -11.59 4.11
C THR A 94 -4.79 -10.86 4.99
N GLY A 95 -5.05 -11.34 6.21
CA GLY A 95 -6.08 -10.75 7.07
C GLY A 95 -5.66 -9.41 7.72
N LEU A 96 -4.40 -9.26 8.11
CA LEU A 96 -3.92 -8.05 8.80
C LEU A 96 -3.26 -7.04 7.88
N LEU A 97 -2.45 -7.49 6.93
CA LEU A 97 -1.63 -6.61 6.09
C LEU A 97 -2.36 -6.15 4.84
N SER A 98 -3.36 -6.89 4.33
CA SER A 98 -4.14 -6.46 3.15
C SER A 98 -4.90 -5.14 3.38
N PRO A 99 -5.60 -4.92 4.51
CA PRO A 99 -6.20 -3.61 4.80
C PRO A 99 -5.17 -2.48 4.93
N ILE A 100 -3.98 -2.77 5.46
CA ILE A 100 -2.87 -1.79 5.54
C ILE A 100 -2.36 -1.45 4.14
N LEU A 101 -2.18 -2.45 3.27
CA LEU A 101 -1.78 -2.27 1.88
C LEU A 101 -2.75 -1.32 1.16
N LEU A 102 -4.05 -1.51 1.36
CA LEU A 102 -5.09 -0.65 0.80
C LEU A 102 -5.03 0.78 1.37
N ALA A 103 -4.85 0.91 2.69
CA ALA A 103 -4.69 2.20 3.35
C ALA A 103 -3.47 2.98 2.83
N VAL A 104 -2.34 2.31 2.64
CA VAL A 104 -1.10 2.91 2.14
C VAL A 104 -1.23 3.30 0.67
N ASN A 105 -1.88 2.47 -0.14
CA ASN A 105 -2.18 2.81 -1.54
C ASN A 105 -3.08 4.06 -1.63
N CYS A 106 -4.14 4.10 -0.81
CA CYS A 106 -5.03 5.26 -0.70
C CYS A 106 -4.25 6.52 -0.27
N ALA A 107 -3.36 6.41 0.71
CA ALA A 107 -2.50 7.50 1.16
C ALA A 107 -1.55 7.98 0.05
N SER A 108 -0.99 7.08 -0.77
CA SER A 108 -0.15 7.42 -1.92
C SER A 108 -0.93 8.23 -2.96
N ILE A 109 -2.12 7.77 -3.36
CA ILE A 109 -3.00 8.47 -4.33
C ILE A 109 -3.37 9.87 -3.80
N TRP A 110 -3.80 9.98 -2.55
CA TRP A 110 -4.18 11.26 -1.96
C TRP A 110 -2.98 12.21 -1.83
N THR A 111 -1.78 11.67 -1.58
CA THR A 111 -0.53 12.46 -1.57
C THR A 111 -0.19 12.97 -2.97
N ILE A 112 -0.39 12.17 -4.02
CA ILE A 112 -0.22 12.61 -5.43
C ILE A 112 -1.22 13.72 -5.75
N CYS A 113 -2.50 13.55 -5.39
CA CYS A 113 -3.52 14.60 -5.56
C CYS A 113 -3.13 15.89 -4.83
N TYR A 114 -2.63 15.79 -3.60
CA TYR A 114 -2.13 16.93 -2.84
C TYR A 114 -0.97 17.63 -3.58
N ILE A 115 0.03 16.87 -4.05
CA ILE A 115 1.16 17.42 -4.82
C ILE A 115 0.66 18.12 -6.10
N SER A 116 -0.29 17.52 -6.82
CA SER A 116 -0.87 18.09 -8.04
C SER A 116 -1.59 19.42 -7.76
N VAL A 117 -2.44 19.48 -6.73
CA VAL A 117 -3.12 20.72 -6.33
C VAL A 117 -2.11 21.79 -5.90
N GLN A 118 -1.05 21.41 -5.20
CA GLN A 118 0.01 22.33 -4.81
C GLN A 118 0.75 22.90 -6.01
N ARG A 119 1.11 22.04 -6.98
CA ARG A 119 1.75 22.46 -8.24
C ARG A 119 0.85 23.37 -9.06
N HIS A 120 -0.44 23.07 -9.16
CA HIS A 120 -1.41 23.92 -9.85
C HIS A 120 -1.64 25.26 -9.15
N ARG A 121 -1.75 25.30 -7.82
CA ARG A 121 -1.88 26.58 -7.09
C ARG A 121 -0.64 27.45 -7.23
N VAL A 122 0.55 26.85 -7.23
CA VAL A 122 1.80 27.56 -7.50
C VAL A 122 1.84 28.04 -8.95
N GLY A 123 1.55 27.18 -9.93
CA GLY A 123 1.52 27.53 -11.35
C GLY A 123 0.50 28.61 -11.71
N PHE A 124 -0.72 28.54 -11.16
CA PHE A 124 -1.76 29.56 -11.32
C PHE A 124 -1.38 30.86 -10.64
N CYS A 125 -0.71 30.81 -9.48
CA CYS A 125 -0.15 31.99 -8.83
C CYS A 125 0.96 32.60 -9.70
N TYR A 126 1.81 31.80 -10.37
CA TYR A 126 2.84 32.28 -11.31
C TYR A 126 2.24 32.93 -12.57
N GLU A 127 1.20 32.35 -13.17
CA GLU A 127 0.48 32.94 -14.33
C GLU A 127 -0.30 34.20 -13.94
N LEU A 128 -0.96 34.21 -12.79
CA LEU A 128 -1.57 35.43 -12.23
C LEU A 128 -0.52 36.49 -11.85
N LYS A 129 0.65 36.11 -11.33
CA LYS A 129 1.74 37.06 -11.01
C LYS A 129 2.37 37.65 -12.27
N LYS A 130 2.49 36.85 -13.34
CA LYS A 130 2.89 37.32 -14.69
C LYS A 130 1.90 38.34 -15.25
N SER A 131 0.61 38.13 -15.06
CA SER A 131 -0.43 39.06 -15.52
C SER A 131 -0.59 40.29 -14.62
N ALA A 132 -0.14 40.25 -13.36
CA ALA A 132 -0.41 41.31 -12.39
C ALA A 132 0.69 42.36 -12.21
N ILE A 133 1.99 42.04 -12.06
CA ILE A 133 2.97 43.08 -11.63
C ILE A 133 4.40 42.84 -12.12
N LEU A 134 4.86 43.73 -13.00
CA LEU A 134 6.12 44.51 -13.05
C LEU A 134 7.09 44.56 -11.83
N ARG A 135 7.24 43.51 -11.00
CA ARG A 135 8.20 43.49 -9.87
C ARG A 135 8.86 42.11 -9.69
N PRO A 136 10.16 41.96 -10.04
CA PRO A 136 10.80 40.64 -10.19
C PRO A 136 11.35 40.00 -8.90
N LEU A 137 10.91 40.39 -7.69
CA LEU A 137 11.69 40.04 -6.47
C LEU A 137 10.91 39.56 -5.23
N SER A 138 9.64 39.16 -5.34
CA SER A 138 8.86 38.71 -4.16
C SER A 138 8.44 37.24 -4.16
N SER A 139 9.15 36.32 -4.81
CA SER A 139 8.74 34.89 -4.83
C SER A 139 9.75 33.85 -4.35
N MET A 140 10.86 34.25 -3.70
CA MET A 140 11.80 33.25 -3.17
C MET A 140 11.36 32.62 -1.83
N TYR A 141 10.32 33.13 -1.17
CA TYR A 141 9.83 32.58 0.09
C TYR A 141 8.37 32.12 -0.06
N ALA A 142 8.18 30.93 -0.62
CA ALA A 142 6.99 30.15 -0.27
C ALA A 142 7.23 29.63 1.16
N PRO A 143 6.37 29.96 2.15
CA PRO A 143 6.57 29.47 3.51
C PRO A 143 6.59 27.94 3.51
N SER A 144 7.46 27.36 4.35
CA SER A 144 7.49 25.92 4.60
C SER A 144 6.09 25.48 5.01
N ARG A 145 5.39 24.79 4.10
CA ARG A 145 4.06 24.28 4.44
C ARG A 145 4.25 23.18 5.46
N PRO A 146 3.46 23.18 6.55
CA PRO A 146 3.66 22.25 7.63
C PRO A 146 3.42 20.81 7.16
N PHE A 147 3.95 19.84 7.92
CA PHE A 147 3.78 18.41 7.71
C PHE A 147 2.37 17.90 8.06
N TYR A 148 1.57 18.71 8.79
CA TYR A 148 0.22 18.38 9.24
C TYR A 148 -0.77 17.87 8.17
N PRO A 149 -0.90 18.43 6.95
CA PRO A 149 -1.81 17.92 5.94
C PRO A 149 -1.40 16.53 5.44
N LEU A 150 -0.10 16.20 5.41
CA LEU A 150 0.39 14.87 5.01
C LEU A 150 0.06 13.83 6.09
N ALA A 151 0.24 14.19 7.38
CA ALA A 151 -0.20 13.34 8.49
C ALA A 151 -1.72 13.13 8.48
N GLY A 152 -2.49 14.18 8.16
CA GLY A 152 -3.94 14.10 8.00
C GLY A 152 -4.36 13.13 6.89
N ILE A 153 -3.67 13.15 5.74
CA ILE A 153 -3.90 12.21 4.64
C ILE A 153 -3.68 10.77 5.09
N ALA A 154 -2.58 10.50 5.79
CA ALA A 154 -2.27 9.15 6.27
C ALA A 154 -3.32 8.63 7.27
N VAL A 155 -3.73 9.46 8.23
CA VAL A 155 -4.77 9.09 9.21
C VAL A 155 -6.12 8.88 8.54
N ALA A 156 -6.52 9.79 7.64
CA ALA A 156 -7.79 9.68 6.93
C ALA A 156 -7.83 8.45 6.02
N ALA A 157 -6.72 8.10 5.36
CA ALA A 157 -6.63 6.89 4.53
C ALA A 157 -6.74 5.62 5.38
N LEU A 158 -6.15 5.61 6.59
CA LEU A 158 -6.27 4.49 7.52
C LEU A 158 -7.70 4.35 8.05
N LEU A 159 -8.36 5.45 8.40
CA LEU A 159 -9.76 5.43 8.86
C LEU A 159 -10.71 4.99 7.74
N PHE A 160 -10.50 5.48 6.52
CA PHE A 160 -11.30 5.11 5.35
C PHE A 160 -11.24 3.60 5.07
N ASN A 161 -10.05 2.99 5.23
CA ASN A 161 -9.85 1.57 5.02
C ASN A 161 -10.02 0.73 6.29
N GLY A 162 -10.33 1.36 7.43
CA GLY A 162 -10.52 0.73 8.74
C GLY A 162 -11.62 -0.33 8.73
N SER A 163 -12.67 -0.11 7.93
CA SER A 163 -13.80 -1.03 7.77
C SER A 163 -13.38 -2.39 7.20
N LYS A 164 -12.29 -2.47 6.44
CA LYS A 164 -11.80 -3.73 5.87
C LYS A 164 -11.36 -4.74 6.92
N TRP A 165 -10.90 -4.29 8.08
CA TRP A 165 -10.62 -5.22 9.18
C TRP A 165 -11.89 -5.86 9.75
N ALA A 166 -13.05 -5.19 9.66
CA ALA A 166 -14.32 -5.73 10.12
C ALA A 166 -14.89 -6.82 9.21
N GLU A 167 -14.35 -6.98 7.98
CA GLU A 167 -14.72 -8.05 7.06
C GLU A 167 -14.17 -9.42 7.48
N TYR A 168 -13.21 -9.44 8.42
CA TYR A 168 -12.54 -10.65 8.90
C TYR A 168 -12.97 -10.99 10.34
N SER A 169 -13.48 -12.21 10.53
CA SER A 169 -13.74 -12.82 11.83
C SER A 169 -12.55 -13.69 12.22
N TRP A 170 -11.91 -13.39 13.35
CA TRP A 170 -10.73 -14.10 13.84
C TRP A 170 -11.10 -15.20 14.82
N ARG A 171 -10.67 -16.44 14.56
CA ARG A 171 -10.95 -17.59 15.41
C ARG A 171 -9.71 -18.45 15.61
N TRP A 172 -9.48 -18.83 16.87
CA TRP A 172 -8.46 -19.81 17.24
C TRP A 172 -9.02 -21.22 17.07
N ILE A 173 -8.35 -22.04 16.27
CA ILE A 173 -8.69 -23.44 16.05
C ILE A 173 -7.56 -24.31 16.58
N ARG A 174 -7.92 -25.42 17.22
CA ARG A 174 -6.97 -26.39 17.75
C ARG A 174 -6.84 -27.53 16.75
N VAL A 175 -5.62 -27.72 16.24
CA VAL A 175 -5.33 -28.71 15.20
C VAL A 175 -4.55 -29.86 15.85
N ASN A 176 -4.96 -31.09 15.57
CA ASN A 176 -4.33 -32.32 16.02
C ASN A 176 -4.31 -32.51 17.56
N ASN A 177 -5.48 -32.81 18.11
CA ASN A 177 -5.71 -33.28 19.49
C ASN A 177 -4.89 -32.55 20.58
N ASN A 178 -4.91 -31.21 20.54
CA ASN A 178 -4.33 -30.26 21.50
C ASN A 178 -2.87 -29.81 21.36
N THR A 179 -2.13 -30.22 20.32
CA THR A 179 -0.69 -29.85 20.23
C THR A 179 -0.41 -28.55 19.46
N ARG A 180 -1.29 -28.13 18.54
CA ARG A 180 -1.09 -26.91 17.73
C ARG A 180 -2.32 -26.01 17.76
N ILE A 181 -2.07 -24.71 17.94
CA ILE A 181 -3.09 -23.66 17.90
C ILE A 181 -2.86 -22.88 16.60
N PHE A 182 -3.93 -22.72 15.82
CA PHE A 182 -3.91 -22.04 14.52
C PHE A 182 -4.89 -20.87 14.56
N LEU A 183 -4.45 -19.69 14.11
CA LEU A 183 -5.31 -18.52 13.98
C LEU A 183 -5.84 -18.44 12.55
N LEU A 184 -7.14 -18.68 12.41
CA LEU A 184 -7.86 -18.57 11.15
C LEU A 184 -8.61 -17.23 11.11
N HIS A 185 -8.69 -16.61 9.93
CA HIS A 185 -9.68 -15.58 9.65
C HIS A 185 -10.69 -16.12 8.63
N GLU A 186 -11.97 -15.88 8.88
CA GLU A 186 -13.07 -16.22 8.00
C GLU A 186 -13.85 -14.95 7.63
N PRO A 187 -14.53 -14.91 6.47
CA PRO A 187 -15.40 -13.79 6.14
C PRO A 187 -16.46 -13.63 7.25
N SER A 188 -16.56 -12.42 7.78
CA SER A 188 -17.53 -12.06 8.79
C SER A 188 -18.97 -12.15 8.25
N GLN A 189 -19.96 -12.17 9.15
CA GLN A 189 -21.36 -12.08 8.74
C GLN A 189 -21.70 -10.74 8.03
N LEU A 190 -20.90 -9.68 8.22
CA LEU A 190 -21.05 -8.44 7.47
C LEU A 190 -20.73 -8.64 5.98
N THR A 191 -19.73 -9.45 5.66
CA THR A 191 -19.30 -9.71 4.29
C THR A 191 -20.39 -10.42 3.48
N ASN A 192 -21.22 -11.21 4.16
CA ASN A 192 -22.38 -11.91 3.56
C ASN A 192 -23.67 -11.08 3.57
N ASN A 193 -23.66 -9.87 4.16
CA ASN A 193 -24.82 -8.99 4.17
C ASN A 193 -24.85 -8.15 2.89
N GLU A 194 -25.87 -8.37 2.05
CA GLU A 194 -26.03 -7.67 0.78
C GLU A 194 -26.02 -6.14 0.90
N THR A 195 -26.51 -5.59 2.02
CA THR A 195 -26.56 -4.13 2.20
C THR A 195 -25.17 -3.56 2.46
N TYR A 196 -24.35 -4.28 3.22
CA TYR A 196 -22.96 -3.91 3.49
C TYR A 196 -22.10 -4.08 2.24
N ALA A 197 -22.26 -5.19 1.52
CA ALA A 197 -21.56 -5.45 0.27
C ALA A 197 -21.78 -4.32 -0.76
N ARG A 198 -23.01 -3.79 -0.87
CA ARG A 198 -23.32 -2.68 -1.80
C ARG A 198 -22.73 -1.33 -1.39
N VAL A 199 -22.51 -1.08 -0.10
CA VAL A 199 -22.01 0.23 0.39
C VAL A 199 -20.49 0.29 0.43
N VAL A 200 -19.82 -0.84 0.69
CA VAL A 200 -18.37 -0.89 0.92
C VAL A 200 -17.59 -1.48 -0.28
N SER A 201 -18.27 -2.13 -1.23
CA SER A 201 -17.64 -2.69 -2.45
C SER A 201 -17.74 -1.79 -3.69
N CYS A 202 -18.14 -0.52 -3.52
CA CYS A 202 -18.17 0.47 -4.60
C CYS A 202 -16.91 1.34 -4.61
#